data_AF-A0A946B3G7-F1
#
_entry.id   AF-A0A946B3G7-F1
#
_cell.length_a   1.000
_cell.length_b   1.000
_cell.length_c   1.000
_cell.angle_alpha   90.00
_cell.angle_beta   90.00
_cell.angle_gamma   90.00
#
_symmetry.space_group_name_H-M   'P 1'
#
loop_
_entity.id
_entity.type
_entity.pdbx_description
1 polymer ?
#
loop_
_entity_poly.entity_id
_entity_poly.type
_entity_poly.pdbx_seq_one_letter_code
_entity_poly.pdbx_strand_id
1 'polypeptide(L)' 'MPEGHSSPLLANIPRFERPPLPIEDAVPFKISSGFEPAGDQPASIRELVDGLAGKEQDQVLLGVTGSDKTFTV' A
#
# COMPACT_ATOMS: atom_id res chain seq x y z
N MET A 1 -18.26 26.80 -26.46
CA MET A 1 -17.76 25.64 -25.70
C MET A 1 -16.38 25.30 -26.27
N PRO A 2 -15.27 25.46 -25.54
CA PRO A 2 -13.95 25.11 -26.08
C PRO A 2 -13.71 23.60 -25.91
N GLU A 3 -13.30 22.95 -26.98
CA GLU A 3 -12.94 21.54 -26.97
C GLU A 3 -11.61 21.35 -26.24
N GLY A 4 -11.59 20.47 -25.23
CA GLY A 4 -10.39 20.15 -24.47
C GLY A 4 -9.42 19.37 -25.35
N HIS A 5 -8.38 20.04 -25.85
CA HIS A 5 -7.24 19.39 -26.48
C HIS A 5 -6.58 18.44 -25.45
N SER A 6 -6.83 17.15 -25.60
CA SER A 6 -6.11 16.11 -24.87
C SER A 6 -4.64 16.27 -25.20
N SER A 7 -3.84 16.67 -24.20
CA SER A 7 -2.42 16.90 -24.38
C SER A 7 -1.76 15.56 -24.76
N PRO A 8 -1.18 15.42 -25.96
CA PRO A 8 -0.58 14.16 -26.42
C PRO A 8 0.61 13.71 -25.57
N LEU A 9 1.09 14.58 -24.67
CA LEU A 9 2.20 14.33 -23.76
C LEU A 9 1.92 13.24 -22.72
N LEU A 10 0.65 12.94 -22.40
CA LEU A 10 0.31 11.87 -21.46
C LEU A 10 0.18 10.48 -22.10
N ALA A 11 0.01 10.41 -23.43
CA ALA A 11 -0.21 9.15 -24.14
C ALA A 11 1.04 8.25 -24.19
N ASN A 12 2.23 8.83 -23.97
CA ASN A 12 3.50 8.17 -24.23
C ASN A 12 4.40 8.07 -22.99
N ILE A 13 3.83 8.15 -21.78
CA ILE A 13 4.59 7.82 -20.56
C ILE A 13 4.73 6.29 -20.54
N PRO A 14 5.97 5.74 -20.61
CA PRO A 14 6.18 4.31 -20.49
C PRO A 14 5.62 3.86 -19.14
N ARG A 15 4.62 2.98 -19.15
CA ARG A 15 4.18 2.29 -17.94
C ARG A 15 5.33 1.40 -17.53
N PHE A 16 6.01 1.77 -16.44
CA PHE A 16 6.98 0.89 -15.83
C PHE A 16 6.21 -0.29 -15.22
N GLU A 17 6.11 -1.38 -15.97
CA GLU A 17 5.57 -2.63 -15.44
C GLU A 17 6.54 -3.14 -14.38
N ARG A 18 6.03 -3.36 -13.16
CA ARG A 18 6.85 -3.89 -12.08
C ARG A 18 7.38 -5.26 -12.54
N PRO A 19 8.70 -5.45 -12.63
CA PRO A 19 9.25 -6.75 -13.02
C PRO A 19 8.77 -7.81 -12.02
N PRO A 20 8.47 -9.04 -12.47
CA PRO A 20 8.06 -10.10 -11.57
C PRO A 20 9.18 -10.33 -10.55
N LEU A 21 8.86 -10.17 -9.27
CA LEU A 21 9.79 -10.52 -8.20
C LEU A 21 10.01 -12.03 -8.25
N PRO A 22 11.25 -12.54 -8.23
CA PRO A 22 11.51 -13.97 -8.07
C PRO A 22 10.95 -14.40 -6.72
N ILE A 23 9.79 -15.05 -6.71
CA ILE A 23 9.11 -15.47 -5.47
C ILE A 23 9.88 -16.63 -4.81
N GLU A 24 10.64 -17.38 -5.62
CA GLU A 24 11.43 -18.55 -5.22
C GLU A 24 12.60 -18.17 -4.27
N ASP A 25 13.12 -16.95 -4.37
CA ASP A 25 14.22 -16.40 -3.54
C ASP A 25 13.81 -15.13 -2.77
N ALA A 26 12.51 -14.90 -2.56
CA ALA A 26 12.03 -13.69 -1.93
C ALA A 26 12.49 -13.63 -0.46
N VAL A 27 13.38 -12.67 -0.16
CA VAL A 27 13.80 -12.39 1.21
C VAL A 27 12.57 -11.90 1.99
N PRO A 28 12.18 -12.57 3.08
CA PRO A 28 11.02 -12.14 3.86
C PRO A 28 11.27 -10.74 4.41
N PHE A 29 10.26 -9.88 4.32
CA PHE A 29 10.30 -8.57 4.98
C PHE A 29 10.42 -8.77 6.49
N LYS A 30 11.47 -8.18 7.09
CA LYS A 30 11.72 -8.25 8.53
C LYS A 30 11.56 -6.86 9.14
N ILE A 31 10.64 -6.74 10.08
CA ILE A 31 10.45 -5.50 10.84
C ILE A 31 11.52 -5.43 11.93
N SER A 32 12.26 -4.31 11.98
CA SER A 32 13.20 -3.99 13.05
C SER A 32 12.63 -2.83 13.86
N SER A 33 12.15 -3.13 15.06
CA SER A 33 11.48 -2.18 15.94
C SER A 33 11.81 -2.44 17.41
N GLY A 34 11.93 -1.37 18.21
CA GLY A 34 11.98 -1.45 19.68
C GLY A 34 10.60 -1.36 20.35
N PHE A 35 9.53 -1.22 19.56
CA PHE A 35 8.15 -1.07 19.99
C PHE A 35 7.29 -2.22 19.45
N GLU A 36 6.40 -2.72 20.30
CA GLU A 36 5.36 -3.66 19.87
C GLU A 36 4.09 -2.89 19.49
N PRO A 37 3.33 -3.35 18.48
CA PRO A 37 2.05 -2.73 18.13
C PRO A 37 1.11 -2.69 19.34
N ALA A 38 0.52 -1.52 19.59
CA ALA A 38 -0.31 -1.30 20.77
C ALA A 38 -1.61 -0.56 20.43
N GLY A 39 -2.55 -0.55 21.38
CA GLY A 39 -3.88 0.03 21.17
C GLY A 39 -4.64 -0.70 20.06
N ASP A 40 -5.15 0.06 19.08
CA ASP A 40 -5.92 -0.50 17.97
C ASP A 40 -5.03 -1.01 16.82
N GLN A 41 -3.72 -0.76 16.85
CA GLN A 41 -2.80 -1.17 15.78
C GLN A 41 -2.86 -2.69 15.48
N PRO A 42 -2.86 -3.61 16.45
CA PRO A 42 -2.95 -5.04 16.15
C PRO A 42 -4.25 -5.43 15.44
N ALA A 43 -5.36 -4.73 15.69
CA ALA A 43 -6.63 -4.99 15.02
C ALA A 43 -6.62 -4.45 13.59
N SER A 44 -6.14 -3.21 13.39
CA SER A 44 -6.02 -2.61 12.06
C SER A 44 -5.07 -3.39 11.14
N ILE A 45 -3.94 -3.89 11.68
CA ILE A 45 -3.02 -4.73 10.90
C ILE A 45 -3.73 -6.00 10.42
N ARG A 46 -4.51 -6.67 11.30
CA ARG A 46 -5.24 -7.89 10.92
C ARG A 46 -6.27 -7.62 9.83
N GLU A 47 -7.08 -6.58 9.97
CA GLU A 47 -8.07 -6.22 8.95
C GLU A 47 -7.42 -5.94 7.59
N LEU A 48 -6.31 -5.21 7.56
CA LEU A 48 -5.59 -4.93 6.32
C LEU A 48 -5.01 -6.20 5.69
N VAL A 49 -4.44 -7.09 6.50
CA VAL A 49 -3.90 -8.39 6.02
C VAL A 49 -5.02 -9.26 5.47
N ASP A 50 -6.16 -9.31 6.14
CA ASP A 50 -7.32 -10.08 5.71
C ASP A 50 -7.90 -9.52 4.40
N GLY A 51 -8.00 -8.20 4.25
CA GLY A 51 -8.42 -7.55 3.01
C GLY A 51 -7.47 -7.86 1.84
N LEU A 52 -6.15 -7.87 2.10
CA LEU A 52 -5.15 -8.26 1.10
C LEU A 52 -5.31 -9.73 0.68
N ALA A 53 -5.51 -10.64 1.64
CA ALA A 53 -5.78 -12.04 1.36
C ALA A 53 -7.10 -12.23 0.58
N GLY A 54 -8.10 -11.39 0.86
CA GLY A 54 -9.38 -11.28 0.15
C GLY A 54 -9.29 -10.67 -1.25
N LYS A 55 -8.11 -10.20 -1.68
CA LYS A 55 -7.86 -9.50 -2.95
C LYS A 55 -8.62 -8.18 -3.11
N GLU A 56 -8.93 -7.52 -2.00
CA GLU A 56 -9.49 -6.17 -2.01
C GLU A 56 -8.47 -5.20 -2.62
N GLN A 57 -8.89 -4.47 -3.66
CA GLN A 57 -8.01 -3.56 -4.38
C GLN A 57 -7.82 -2.23 -3.64
N ASP A 58 -8.88 -1.76 -3.00
CA ASP A 58 -8.94 -0.46 -2.33
C ASP A 58 -9.25 -0.68 -0.85
N GLN A 59 -8.33 -0.25 0.03
CA GLN A 59 -8.50 -0.33 1.49
C GLN A 59 -8.15 1.03 2.11
N VAL A 60 -8.91 1.45 3.13
CA VAL A 60 -8.73 2.74 3.80
C VAL A 60 -8.42 2.53 5.26
N LEU A 61 -7.21 2.90 5.68
CA LEU A 61 -6.81 2.92 7.10
C LEU A 61 -7.21 4.26 7.74
N LEU A 62 -8.37 4.28 8.42
CA LEU A 62 -8.82 5.45 9.17
C LEU A 62 -8.22 5.46 10.58
N GLY A 63 -7.05 6.09 10.76
CA GLY A 63 -6.46 6.26 12.08
C GLY A 63 -6.64 7.67 12.66
N VAL A 64 -6.65 7.78 13.99
CA VAL A 64 -6.60 9.05 14.72
C VAL A 64 -5.22 9.74 14.64
N THR A 65 -5.11 11.06 14.80
CA THR A 65 -3.81 11.76 14.82
C THR A 65 -2.95 11.29 16.00
N GLY A 66 -1.65 11.02 15.77
CA GLY A 66 -0.73 10.53 16.81
C GLY A 66 -0.69 9.00 17.01
N SER A 67 -1.37 8.21 16.16
CA SER A 67 -1.35 6.73 16.18
C SER A 67 -0.18 6.09 15.40
N ASP A 68 0.81 6.90 14.98
CA ASP A 68 1.94 6.49 14.14
C ASP A 68 1.55 5.50 13.03
N LYS A 69 0.73 5.95 12.07
CA LYS A 69 0.25 5.13 10.94
C LYS A 69 1.38 4.47 10.15
N THR A 70 2.57 5.06 10.18
CA THR A 70 3.79 4.51 9.59
C THR A 70 4.19 3.16 10.19
N PHE A 71 3.81 2.86 11.43
CA PHE A 71 4.07 1.57 12.07
C PHE A 71 3.05 0.48 11.72
N THR A 72 1.94 0.87 11.10
CA THR A 72 0.85 -0.03 10.69
C THR A 72 1.01 -0.52 9.24
N VAL A 73 1.81 0.17 8.41
CA VAL A 73 1.94 -0.07 6.95
C VAL A 73 3.24 -0.80 6.61
#